data_AF-A0A968TWG1-F1
#
_entry.id   AF-A0A968TWG1-F1
#
_cell.length_a   1.000
_cell.length_b   1.000
_cell.length_c   1.000
_cell.angle_alpha   90.00
_cell.angle_beta   90.00
_cell.angle_gamma   90.00
#
_symmetry.space_group_name_H-M   'P 1'
#
loop_
_entity.id
_entity.type
_entity.pdbx_description
1 polymer ?
#
loop_
_entity_poly.entity_id
_entity_poly.type
_entity_poly.pdbx_seq_one_letter_code
_entity_poly.pdbx_strand_id
1 'polypeptide(L)'
;STVRAGSRQFITHSRDTTGRTNAYDPRLYDPSNPNGAVPFVMPDLDELSLAAINTLSNDPDGFFLMIEGASVDSAAHANNLPQIIEEQLQFNRAVDAVIQWVEANSNWDETLLIITTDHANGLFLGPQSDSIFMQDPTAVGVGELPLGMWWSTNHTNELVPMWTKGVGSDMFASMYDGLDPRRGLFIDNTDIYHVMSAVVPEPASMALLVLGAAGMMLRRR
;
A
#
# COMPACT_ATOMS: atom_id res chain seq x y z
N SER A 1 -15.77 28.30 12.50
CA SER A 1 -16.86 28.66 11.57
C SER A 1 -17.14 27.46 10.69
N THR A 2 -18.41 27.16 10.50
CA THR A 2 -18.93 25.94 9.87
C THR A 2 -18.81 25.99 8.35
N VAL A 3 -18.23 24.94 7.75
CA VAL A 3 -18.48 24.60 6.33
C VAL A 3 -19.11 23.21 6.32
N ARG A 4 -20.39 23.17 5.93
CA ARG A 4 -21.08 21.94 5.55
C ARG A 4 -20.67 21.61 4.11
N ALA A 5 -19.89 20.55 3.94
CA ALA A 5 -19.81 19.81 2.69
C ALA A 5 -20.54 18.47 2.89
N GLY A 6 -21.13 17.94 1.81
CA GLY A 6 -22.14 16.89 1.81
C GLY A 6 -21.77 15.61 2.57
N SER A 7 -22.82 14.92 2.99
CA SER A 7 -22.85 13.70 3.79
C SER A 7 -22.11 12.51 3.16
N ARG A 8 -20.78 12.52 3.25
CA ARG A 8 -19.97 11.31 3.35
C ARG A 8 -19.14 11.46 4.62
N GLN A 9 -19.60 10.81 5.69
CA GLN A 9 -18.70 10.48 6.80
C GLN A 9 -17.67 9.51 6.22
N PHE A 10 -16.51 10.02 5.84
CA PHE A 10 -15.35 9.17 5.70
C PHE A 10 -14.99 8.74 7.13
N ILE A 11 -15.07 7.43 7.39
CA ILE A 11 -14.61 6.85 8.64
C ILE A 11 -13.10 7.07 8.65
N THR A 12 -12.66 8.11 9.35
CA THR A 12 -11.29 8.21 9.83
C THR A 12 -11.12 7.06 10.81
N HIS A 13 -10.30 6.06 10.50
CA HIS A 13 -10.01 4.95 11.40
C HIS A 13 -9.22 5.47 12.60
N SER A 14 -9.92 6.06 13.56
CA SER A 14 -9.38 6.31 14.90
C SER A 14 -9.17 4.95 15.54
N ARG A 15 -7.91 4.57 15.76
CA ARG A 15 -7.58 3.49 16.69
C ARG A 15 -8.29 3.75 18.02
N ASP A 16 -8.85 2.71 18.66
CA ASP A 16 -9.31 2.85 20.05
C ASP A 16 -8.10 3.05 20.98
N THR A 17 -8.39 3.25 22.27
CA THR A 17 -7.39 3.36 23.33
C THR A 17 -6.55 2.08 23.52
N THR A 18 -6.86 0.99 22.82
CA THR A 18 -6.08 -0.26 22.80
C THR A 18 -5.23 -0.41 21.54
N GLY A 19 -5.31 0.56 20.61
CA GLY A 19 -4.52 0.59 19.39
C GLY A 19 -5.17 -0.12 18.20
N ARG A 20 -6.44 -0.54 18.30
CA ARG A 20 -7.15 -1.33 17.27
C ARG A 20 -8.07 -0.47 16.42
N THR A 21 -8.21 -0.82 15.14
CA THR A 21 -9.08 -0.11 14.21
C THR A 21 -10.55 -0.40 14.50
N ASN A 22 -11.28 0.64 14.92
CA ASN A 22 -12.72 0.55 15.10
C ASN A 22 -13.38 0.86 13.77
N ALA A 23 -13.93 -0.14 13.08
CA ALA A 23 -14.88 0.14 12.01
C ALA A 23 -16.28 -0.27 12.41
N TYR A 24 -17.23 0.46 11.85
CA TYR A 24 -18.64 0.19 11.98
C TYR A 24 -19.05 -0.77 10.85
N ASP A 25 -19.59 -1.97 11.17
CA ASP A 25 -20.20 -2.85 10.16
C ASP A 25 -21.63 -2.37 9.86
N PRO A 26 -21.91 -1.80 8.67
CA PRO A 26 -23.24 -1.29 8.33
C PRO A 26 -24.31 -2.38 8.21
N ARG A 27 -23.93 -3.66 8.13
CA ARG A 27 -24.86 -4.81 8.10
C ARG A 27 -25.36 -5.20 9.48
N LEU A 28 -24.71 -4.73 10.55
CA LEU A 28 -25.06 -4.99 11.94
C LEU A 28 -25.90 -3.87 12.55
N TYR A 29 -26.50 -3.01 11.72
CA TYR A 29 -27.42 -1.96 12.16
C TYR A 29 -28.69 -2.55 12.78
N ASP A 30 -28.77 -2.48 14.11
CA ASP A 30 -29.96 -2.80 14.88
C ASP A 30 -30.72 -1.51 15.26
N PRO A 31 -31.90 -1.24 14.67
CA PRO A 31 -32.68 -0.03 14.97
C PRO A 31 -33.27 0.00 16.39
N SER A 32 -33.22 -1.11 17.14
CA SER A 32 -33.63 -1.16 18.56
C SER A 32 -32.50 -0.83 19.53
N ASN A 33 -31.26 -0.75 19.05
CA ASN A 33 -30.08 -0.34 19.80
C ASN A 33 -29.50 0.94 19.18
N PRO A 34 -29.93 2.14 19.60
CA PRO A 34 -29.46 3.40 19.03
C PRO A 34 -27.96 3.67 19.28
N ASN A 35 -27.31 2.87 20.15
CA ASN A 35 -25.86 2.84 20.38
C ASN A 35 -25.21 1.57 19.80
N GLY A 36 -25.91 0.85 18.90
CA GLY A 36 -25.64 -0.50 18.39
C GLY A 36 -24.43 -0.65 17.48
N ALA A 37 -23.31 -0.04 17.85
CA ALA A 37 -22.01 -0.54 17.43
C ALA A 37 -21.73 -1.79 18.26
N VAL A 38 -22.02 -2.98 17.70
CA VAL A 38 -21.21 -4.14 18.05
C VAL A 38 -19.77 -3.76 17.71
N PRO A 39 -18.81 -3.83 18.66
CA PRO A 39 -17.42 -3.54 18.35
C PRO A 39 -16.92 -4.56 17.32
N PHE A 40 -17.04 -4.23 16.05
CA PHE A 40 -16.35 -4.93 15.00
C PHE A 40 -14.93 -4.40 15.02
N VAL A 41 -14.05 -5.14 15.68
CA VAL A 41 -12.62 -4.90 15.57
C VAL A 41 -12.24 -5.31 14.16
N MET A 42 -11.93 -4.34 13.31
CA MET A 42 -11.33 -4.66 12.02
C MET A 42 -9.94 -5.23 12.30
N PRO A 43 -9.59 -6.37 11.69
CA PRO A 43 -8.20 -6.81 11.72
C PRO A 43 -7.35 -5.79 10.97
N ASP A 44 -6.16 -5.52 11.51
CA ASP A 44 -5.16 -4.70 10.84
C ASP A 44 -4.62 -5.45 9.60
N LEU A 45 -4.04 -4.72 8.63
CA LEU A 45 -3.61 -5.31 7.35
C LEU A 45 -2.58 -6.44 7.53
N ASP A 46 -1.70 -6.32 8.51
CA ASP A 46 -0.72 -7.35 8.88
C ASP A 46 -1.39 -8.62 9.44
N GLU A 47 -2.45 -8.49 10.23
CA GLU A 47 -3.21 -9.64 10.74
C GLU A 47 -3.92 -10.37 9.58
N LEU A 48 -4.52 -9.63 8.66
CA LEU A 48 -5.13 -10.20 7.44
C LEU A 48 -4.09 -10.88 6.55
N SER A 49 -2.93 -10.25 6.39
CA SER A 49 -1.81 -10.78 5.60
C SER A 49 -1.33 -12.11 6.15
N LEU A 50 -1.08 -12.20 7.46
CA LEU A 50 -0.66 -13.44 8.12
C LEU A 50 -1.75 -14.51 8.08
N ALA A 51 -3.03 -14.14 8.24
CA ALA A 51 -4.13 -15.09 8.13
C ALA A 51 -4.22 -15.69 6.72
N ALA A 52 -4.08 -14.87 5.68
CA ALA A 52 -4.05 -15.31 4.29
C ALA A 52 -2.86 -16.25 4.02
N ILE A 53 -1.65 -15.83 4.41
CA ILE A 53 -0.43 -16.61 4.20
C ILE A 53 -0.52 -17.96 4.92
N ASN A 54 -0.90 -17.99 6.20
CA ASN A 54 -1.03 -19.24 6.96
C ASN A 54 -2.09 -20.20 6.39
N THR A 55 -3.06 -19.67 5.64
CA THR A 55 -4.06 -20.50 4.96
C THR A 55 -3.51 -21.04 3.65
N LEU A 56 -2.91 -20.17 2.83
CA LEU A 56 -2.42 -20.48 1.49
C LEU A 56 -1.14 -21.34 1.51
N SER A 57 -0.31 -21.20 2.55
CA SER A 57 0.94 -21.96 2.70
C SER A 57 0.73 -23.46 2.94
N ASN A 58 -0.51 -23.92 3.12
CA ASN A 58 -0.82 -25.34 3.23
C ASN A 58 -0.83 -26.05 1.87
N ASP A 59 -0.78 -25.30 0.76
CA ASP A 59 -0.68 -25.87 -0.58
C ASP A 59 0.79 -26.24 -0.88
N PRO A 60 1.12 -27.53 -1.09
CA PRO A 60 2.48 -27.95 -1.41
C PRO A 60 2.97 -27.43 -2.76
N ASP A 61 2.07 -27.00 -3.65
CA ASP A 61 2.43 -26.43 -4.95
C ASP A 61 2.77 -24.93 -4.85
N GLY A 62 2.67 -24.33 -3.66
CA GLY A 62 2.94 -22.91 -3.42
C GLY A 62 1.69 -22.05 -3.54
N PHE A 63 1.88 -20.72 -3.53
CA PHE A 63 0.75 -19.79 -3.58
C PHE A 63 1.10 -18.45 -4.18
N PHE A 64 0.08 -17.80 -4.73
CA PHE A 64 0.10 -16.38 -5.09
C PHE A 64 -0.80 -15.61 -4.12
N LEU A 65 -0.30 -14.49 -3.61
CA LEU A 65 -1.07 -13.60 -2.76
C LEU A 65 -0.76 -12.13 -3.11
N MET A 66 -1.82 -11.35 -3.26
CA MET A 66 -1.76 -9.90 -3.37
C MET A 66 -2.32 -9.27 -2.10
N ILE A 67 -1.59 -8.33 -1.52
CA ILE A 67 -2.00 -7.56 -0.34
C ILE A 67 -1.98 -6.08 -0.71
N GLU A 68 -3.06 -5.37 -0.38
CA GLU A 68 -3.26 -3.99 -0.82
C GLU A 68 -3.44 -3.00 0.35
N GLY A 69 -2.64 -1.94 0.36
CA GLY A 69 -2.83 -0.77 1.23
C GLY A 69 -3.77 0.28 0.62
N ALA A 70 -5.02 -0.08 0.35
CA ALA A 70 -5.94 0.71 -0.49
C ALA A 70 -6.21 2.15 -0.01
N SER A 71 -6.21 2.37 1.31
CA SER A 71 -6.56 3.67 1.90
C SER A 71 -5.54 4.78 1.65
N VAL A 72 -4.30 4.44 1.28
CA VAL A 72 -3.25 5.43 0.97
C VAL A 72 -3.69 6.34 -0.18
N ASP A 73 -4.27 5.77 -1.23
CA ASP A 73 -4.78 6.51 -2.38
C ASP A 73 -5.96 7.42 -2.04
N SER A 74 -6.91 6.89 -1.26
CA SER A 74 -8.07 7.67 -0.80
C SER A 74 -7.64 8.87 0.04
N ALA A 75 -6.62 8.69 0.89
CA ALA A 75 -6.05 9.77 1.69
C ALA A 75 -5.28 10.78 0.84
N ALA A 76 -4.59 10.33 -0.21
CA ALA A 76 -3.92 11.20 -1.18
C ALA A 76 -4.90 12.04 -2.00
N HIS A 77 -5.99 11.45 -2.48
CA HIS A 77 -7.08 12.22 -3.12
C HIS A 77 -7.67 13.32 -2.22
N ALA A 78 -7.70 13.06 -0.91
CA ALA A 78 -8.13 14.03 0.10
C ALA A 78 -7.05 15.02 0.54
N ASN A 79 -5.81 14.91 0.02
CA ASN A 79 -4.64 15.67 0.46
C ASN A 79 -4.41 15.60 1.97
N ASN A 80 -4.73 14.45 2.58
CA ASN A 80 -4.68 14.21 4.01
C ASN A 80 -3.35 13.55 4.40
N LEU A 81 -2.30 14.35 4.52
CA LEU A 81 -0.94 13.88 4.85
C LEU A 81 -0.87 13.04 6.15
N PRO A 82 -1.49 13.41 7.28
CA PRO A 82 -1.50 12.56 8.47
C PRO A 82 -2.04 11.15 8.19
N GLN A 83 -3.16 11.06 7.47
CA GLN A 83 -3.77 9.78 7.15
C GLN A 83 -2.91 8.96 6.18
N ILE A 84 -2.28 9.60 5.19
CA ILE A 84 -1.34 8.91 4.30
C ILE A 84 -0.21 8.26 5.11
N ILE A 85 0.34 8.99 6.09
CA ILE A 85 1.40 8.46 6.97
C ILE A 85 0.88 7.28 7.79
N GLU A 86 -0.31 7.38 8.40
CA GLU A 86 -0.90 6.30 9.18
C GLU A 86 -1.15 5.02 8.35
N GLU A 87 -1.71 5.17 7.15
CA GLU A 87 -1.99 4.06 6.23
C GLU A 87 -0.70 3.45 5.67
N GLN A 88 0.32 4.28 5.37
CA GLN A 88 1.63 3.79 4.95
C GLN A 88 2.34 3.02 6.08
N LEU A 89 2.22 3.48 7.33
CA LEU A 89 2.74 2.74 8.49
C LEU A 89 2.03 1.40 8.67
N GLN A 90 0.73 1.33 8.38
CA GLN A 90 -0.01 0.07 8.40
C GLN A 90 0.42 -0.88 7.28
N PHE A 91 0.66 -0.37 6.08
CA PHE A 91 1.22 -1.16 4.97
C PHE A 91 2.63 -1.67 5.29
N ASN A 92 3.48 -0.83 5.89
CA ASN A 92 4.82 -1.23 6.31
C ASN A 92 4.77 -2.36 7.36
N ARG A 93 3.81 -2.34 8.30
CA ARG A 93 3.60 -3.47 9.22
C ARG A 93 3.27 -4.77 8.49
N ALA A 94 2.46 -4.70 7.43
CA ALA A 94 2.14 -5.88 6.62
C ALA A 94 3.37 -6.40 5.86
N VAL A 95 4.18 -5.51 5.28
CA VAL A 95 5.48 -5.85 4.68
C VAL A 95 6.39 -6.56 5.70
N ASP A 96 6.54 -6.00 6.90
CA ASP A 96 7.38 -6.56 7.95
C ASP A 96 6.88 -7.94 8.41
N ALA A 97 5.56 -8.10 8.56
CA ALA A 97 4.94 -9.37 8.94
C ALA A 97 5.19 -10.46 7.89
N VAL A 98 5.09 -10.12 6.61
CA VAL A 98 5.42 -11.01 5.49
C VAL A 98 6.88 -11.43 5.54
N ILE A 99 7.80 -10.45 5.63
CA ILE A 99 9.23 -10.72 5.64
C ILE A 99 9.55 -11.68 6.79
N GLN A 100 9.04 -11.39 7.99
CA GLN A 100 9.22 -12.26 9.15
C GLN A 100 8.64 -13.67 8.95
N TRP A 101 7.48 -13.77 8.30
CA TRP A 101 6.88 -15.06 7.99
C TRP A 101 7.76 -15.88 7.04
N VAL A 102 8.30 -15.27 5.98
CA VAL A 102 9.19 -15.92 5.01
C VAL A 102 10.47 -16.39 5.68
N GLU A 103 11.11 -15.53 6.49
CA GLU A 103 12.35 -15.88 7.23
C GLU A 103 12.14 -17.04 8.22
N ALA A 104 10.91 -17.22 8.74
CA ALA A 104 10.59 -18.23 9.74
C ALA A 104 10.03 -19.54 9.16
N ASN A 105 9.33 -19.49 8.02
CA ASN A 105 8.53 -20.62 7.51
C ASN A 105 8.82 -20.99 6.05
N SER A 106 9.66 -20.23 5.35
CA SER A 106 10.06 -20.47 3.96
C SER A 106 11.51 -20.03 3.76
N ASN A 107 11.91 -19.68 2.54
CA ASN A 107 13.22 -19.11 2.22
C ASN A 107 13.15 -18.21 0.97
N TRP A 108 14.15 -17.35 0.79
CA TRP A 108 14.19 -16.41 -0.33
C TRP A 108 14.60 -17.02 -1.67
N ASP A 109 15.11 -18.24 -1.67
CA ASP A 109 15.38 -18.99 -2.92
C ASP A 109 14.06 -19.57 -3.49
N GLU A 110 13.02 -19.68 -2.66
CA GLU A 110 11.68 -20.16 -3.01
C GLU A 110 10.54 -19.15 -2.75
N THR A 111 10.87 -17.89 -2.46
CA THR A 111 9.87 -16.81 -2.31
C THR A 111 10.27 -15.59 -3.12
N LEU A 112 9.34 -15.02 -3.89
CA LEU A 112 9.48 -13.69 -4.49
C LEU A 112 8.52 -12.72 -3.78
N LEU A 113 9.10 -11.65 -3.22
CA LEU A 113 8.37 -10.52 -2.67
C LEU A 113 8.55 -9.32 -3.60
N ILE A 114 7.44 -8.73 -4.04
CA ILE A 114 7.40 -7.48 -4.80
C ILE A 114 6.58 -6.45 -4.02
N ILE A 115 7.14 -5.25 -3.84
CA ILE A 115 6.48 -4.12 -3.18
C ILE A 115 6.48 -2.95 -4.17
N THR A 116 5.31 -2.43 -4.51
CA THR A 116 5.19 -1.25 -5.37
C THR A 116 3.83 -0.54 -5.15
N THR A 117 3.54 0.45 -5.98
CA THR A 117 2.24 1.10 -6.09
C THR A 117 1.84 1.14 -7.57
N ASP A 118 0.55 1.14 -7.85
CA ASP A 118 0.06 1.19 -9.23
C ASP A 118 0.27 2.57 -9.89
N HIS A 119 0.22 3.66 -9.12
CA HIS A 119 0.47 5.03 -9.57
C HIS A 119 0.76 6.03 -8.43
N ALA A 120 1.39 7.15 -8.77
CA ALA A 120 1.52 8.28 -7.86
C ALA A 120 0.20 9.07 -7.72
N ASN A 121 0.02 9.81 -6.62
CA ASN A 121 -1.17 10.63 -6.37
C ASN A 121 -0.83 11.91 -5.60
N GLY A 122 -1.59 12.98 -5.85
CA GLY A 122 -1.58 14.24 -5.11
C GLY A 122 -0.39 15.16 -5.38
N LEU A 123 0.79 14.62 -5.74
CA LEU A 123 2.02 15.37 -6.00
C LEU A 123 2.37 16.30 -4.82
N PHE A 124 2.68 15.70 -3.68
CA PHE A 124 3.12 16.43 -2.48
C PHE A 124 4.60 16.81 -2.59
N LEU A 125 4.86 18.11 -2.76
CA LEU A 125 6.21 18.68 -2.93
C LEU A 125 6.52 19.68 -1.82
N GLY A 126 7.74 20.20 -1.79
CA GLY A 126 8.22 21.15 -0.78
C GLY A 126 7.47 22.49 -0.76
N PRO A 127 7.62 23.27 0.34
CA PRO A 127 6.90 24.51 0.56
C PRO A 127 7.25 25.66 -0.42
N GLN A 128 8.29 25.50 -1.24
CA GLN A 128 8.73 26.42 -2.29
C GLN A 128 8.67 25.75 -3.67
N SER A 129 7.86 24.69 -3.81
CA SER A 129 7.72 23.97 -5.08
C SER A 129 7.05 24.79 -6.20
N ASP A 130 6.52 25.97 -5.87
CA ASP A 130 6.02 26.97 -6.80
C ASP A 130 7.13 27.72 -7.55
N SER A 131 8.35 27.67 -7.02
CA SER A 131 9.52 28.40 -7.49
C SER A 131 10.75 27.52 -7.67
N ILE A 132 10.82 26.39 -6.97
CA ILE A 132 11.86 25.36 -7.07
C ILE A 132 11.23 24.09 -7.62
N PHE A 133 11.53 23.79 -8.88
CA PHE A 133 11.00 22.60 -9.55
C PHE A 133 11.29 21.33 -8.73
N MET A 134 10.25 20.56 -8.43
CA MET A 134 10.32 19.28 -7.72
C MET A 134 11.05 19.36 -6.36
N GLN A 135 10.94 20.49 -5.66
CA GLN A 135 11.49 20.62 -4.31
C GLN A 135 10.97 19.49 -3.41
N ASP A 136 11.86 18.87 -2.63
CA ASP A 136 11.47 17.86 -1.65
C ASP A 136 10.68 18.49 -0.48
N PRO A 137 9.72 17.74 0.11
CA PRO A 137 9.12 18.10 1.38
C PRO A 137 10.17 18.40 2.45
N THR A 138 9.93 19.43 3.27
CA THR A 138 10.90 19.87 4.29
C THR A 138 10.54 19.25 5.64
N ALA A 139 11.46 18.44 6.18
CA ALA A 139 11.32 17.92 7.54
C ALA A 139 11.43 19.05 8.58
N VAL A 140 10.53 19.05 9.56
CA VAL A 140 10.46 20.08 10.61
C VAL A 140 11.12 19.60 11.91
N GLY A 141 10.97 18.33 12.23
CA GLY A 141 11.48 17.72 13.45
C GLY A 141 10.84 16.36 13.71
N VAL A 142 11.36 15.65 14.70
CA VAL A 142 10.77 14.37 15.13
C VAL A 142 9.37 14.61 15.71
N GLY A 143 8.37 13.88 15.20
CA GLY A 143 6.98 13.99 15.65
C GLY A 143 6.16 15.07 14.95
N GLU A 144 6.77 15.86 14.07
CA GLU A 144 6.10 16.90 13.30
C GLU A 144 5.88 16.45 11.85
N LEU A 145 4.75 16.86 11.27
CA LEU A 145 4.48 16.62 9.85
C LEU A 145 5.45 17.45 8.99
N PRO A 146 5.93 16.91 7.86
CA PRO A 146 6.76 17.68 6.95
C PRO A 146 5.96 18.82 6.31
N LEU A 147 6.65 19.92 6.01
CA LEU A 147 6.08 21.02 5.25
C LEU A 147 6.09 20.68 3.76
N GLY A 148 4.98 21.00 3.10
CA GLY A 148 4.85 20.84 1.67
C GLY A 148 3.55 21.41 1.13
N MET A 149 3.37 21.26 -0.18
CA MET A 149 2.25 21.73 -0.97
C MET A 149 1.75 20.60 -1.86
N TRP A 150 0.43 20.52 -2.01
CA TRP A 150 -0.22 19.59 -2.94
C TRP A 150 -0.46 20.27 -4.28
N TRP A 151 -0.17 19.55 -5.36
CA TRP A 151 -0.34 20.05 -6.74
C TRP A 151 -1.45 19.35 -7.52
N SER A 152 -2.04 18.31 -6.92
CA SER A 152 -3.15 17.55 -7.49
C SER A 152 -4.07 17.06 -6.37
N THR A 153 -5.26 16.63 -6.75
CA THR A 153 -6.17 15.78 -5.93
C THR A 153 -6.50 14.50 -6.71
N ASN A 154 -5.66 14.15 -7.67
CA ASN A 154 -5.83 13.07 -8.63
C ASN A 154 -4.48 12.38 -8.85
N HIS A 155 -4.51 11.24 -9.53
CA HIS A 155 -3.31 10.50 -9.89
C HIS A 155 -2.35 11.38 -10.69
N THR A 156 -1.06 11.15 -10.49
CA THR A 156 0.02 11.83 -11.20
C THR A 156 0.89 10.80 -11.91
N ASN A 157 1.56 11.24 -12.97
CA ASN A 157 2.38 10.36 -13.82
C ASN A 157 3.84 10.31 -13.35
N GLU A 158 4.09 10.48 -12.05
CA GLU A 158 5.43 10.34 -11.51
C GLU A 158 5.83 8.87 -11.46
N LEU A 159 7.12 8.60 -11.66
CA LEU A 159 7.67 7.29 -11.39
C LEU A 159 7.45 6.93 -9.92
N VAL A 160 7.12 5.66 -9.71
CA VAL A 160 6.87 5.11 -8.38
C VAL A 160 7.97 4.12 -8.01
N PRO A 161 8.30 3.99 -6.71
CA PRO A 161 9.32 3.05 -6.29
C PRO A 161 8.83 1.61 -6.39
N MET A 162 9.79 0.72 -6.59
CA MET A 162 9.60 -0.72 -6.53
C MET A 162 10.73 -1.34 -5.73
N TRP A 163 10.39 -2.27 -4.85
CA TRP A 163 11.35 -3.07 -4.10
C TRP A 163 11.04 -4.54 -4.32
N THR A 164 12.09 -5.35 -4.41
CA THR A 164 11.96 -6.80 -4.63
C THR A 164 12.94 -7.56 -3.75
N LYS A 165 12.56 -8.76 -3.32
CA LYS A 165 13.45 -9.68 -2.60
C LYS A 165 13.12 -11.13 -2.97
N GLY A 166 14.17 -11.94 -3.09
CA GLY A 166 14.10 -13.38 -3.34
C GLY A 166 14.13 -13.76 -4.82
N VAL A 167 13.64 -14.94 -5.16
CA VAL A 167 13.87 -15.58 -6.46
C VAL A 167 13.51 -14.66 -7.64
N GLY A 168 14.40 -14.56 -8.62
CA GLY A 168 14.25 -13.73 -9.82
C GLY A 168 14.19 -12.22 -9.59
N SER A 169 14.42 -11.71 -8.38
CA SER A 169 14.54 -10.26 -8.14
C SER A 169 15.67 -9.61 -8.95
N ASP A 170 16.72 -10.37 -9.26
CA ASP A 170 17.84 -9.95 -10.09
C ASP A 170 17.47 -9.77 -11.57
N MET A 171 16.37 -10.40 -12.03
CA MET A 171 15.89 -10.26 -13.41
C MET A 171 15.53 -8.81 -13.75
N PHE A 172 14.98 -8.06 -12.78
CA PHE A 172 14.63 -6.65 -12.96
C PHE A 172 15.83 -5.76 -13.28
N ALA A 173 17.05 -6.15 -12.88
CA ALA A 173 18.26 -5.39 -13.18
C ALA A 173 18.64 -5.39 -14.67
N SER A 174 17.94 -6.16 -15.50
CA SER A 174 18.16 -6.22 -16.95
C SER A 174 17.01 -5.60 -17.77
N MET A 175 15.97 -5.10 -17.10
CA MET A 175 14.70 -4.67 -17.72
C MET A 175 14.53 -3.14 -17.74
N TYR A 176 15.61 -2.37 -17.67
CA TYR A 176 15.53 -0.92 -17.60
C TYR A 176 15.11 -0.32 -18.95
N ASP A 177 14.02 0.46 -18.93
CA ASP A 177 13.48 1.20 -20.07
C ASP A 177 14.14 2.57 -20.25
N GLY A 178 14.74 3.11 -19.19
CA GLY A 178 15.39 4.40 -19.25
C GLY A 178 15.98 4.86 -17.94
N LEU A 179 16.41 6.13 -17.95
CA LEU A 179 17.00 6.83 -16.82
C LEU A 179 16.20 8.11 -16.56
N ASP A 180 15.60 8.20 -15.38
CA ASP A 180 15.10 9.45 -14.84
C ASP A 180 16.23 10.19 -14.09
N PRO A 181 16.49 11.48 -14.37
CA PRO A 181 17.58 12.22 -13.73
C PRO A 181 17.50 12.32 -12.21
N ARG A 182 16.32 12.13 -11.61
CA ARG A 182 16.07 12.25 -10.16
C ARG A 182 15.87 10.89 -9.49
N ARG A 183 15.18 9.96 -10.16
CA ARG A 183 14.76 8.66 -9.61
C ARG A 183 15.64 7.50 -10.05
N GLY A 184 16.53 7.73 -11.02
CA GLY A 184 17.45 6.71 -11.52
C GLY A 184 16.81 5.84 -12.60
N LEU A 185 17.31 4.62 -12.72
CA LEU A 185 16.81 3.68 -13.71
C LEU A 185 15.37 3.27 -13.39
N PHE A 186 14.55 3.14 -14.42
CA PHE A 186 13.17 2.68 -14.28
C PHE A 186 12.88 1.54 -15.26
N ILE A 187 11.89 0.73 -14.91
CA ILE A 187 11.34 -0.37 -15.70
C ILE A 187 9.87 -0.04 -16.02
N ASP A 188 9.24 -0.79 -16.93
CA ASP A 188 7.80 -0.70 -17.13
C ASP A 188 7.05 -1.61 -16.13
N ASN A 189 5.82 -1.25 -15.75
CA ASN A 189 5.07 -2.08 -14.82
C ASN A 189 4.70 -3.46 -15.40
N THR A 190 4.72 -3.63 -16.73
CA THR A 190 4.51 -4.92 -17.39
C THR A 190 5.67 -5.90 -17.15
N ASP A 191 6.88 -5.41 -16.82
CA ASP A 191 8.02 -6.26 -16.47
C ASP A 191 7.77 -7.09 -15.20
N ILE A 192 6.92 -6.58 -14.28
CA ILE A 192 6.47 -7.34 -13.10
C ILE A 192 5.82 -8.65 -13.52
N TYR A 193 4.90 -8.61 -14.49
CA TYR A 193 4.24 -9.81 -15.00
C TYR A 193 5.24 -10.77 -15.64
N HIS A 194 6.20 -10.24 -16.41
CA HIS A 194 7.20 -11.06 -17.07
C HIS A 194 8.09 -11.80 -16.06
N VAL A 195 8.58 -11.12 -15.03
CA VAL A 195 9.35 -11.77 -13.96
C VAL A 195 8.49 -12.79 -13.21
N MET A 196 7.27 -12.41 -12.80
CA MET A 196 6.36 -13.33 -12.12
C MET A 196 6.11 -14.60 -12.94
N SER A 197 5.87 -14.46 -14.25
CA SER A 197 5.65 -15.60 -15.15
C SER A 197 6.89 -16.47 -15.36
N ALA A 198 8.09 -15.91 -15.20
CA ALA A 198 9.34 -16.64 -15.38
C ALA A 198 9.76 -17.40 -14.12
N VAL A 199 9.42 -16.89 -12.93
CA VAL A 199 9.80 -17.51 -11.65
C VAL A 199 8.74 -18.44 -11.10
N VAL A 200 7.47 -18.29 -11.48
CA VAL A 200 6.40 -19.22 -11.15
C VAL A 200 6.47 -20.37 -12.16
N PRO A 201 6.95 -21.56 -11.78
CA PRO A 201 6.94 -22.71 -12.67
C PRO A 201 5.49 -23.12 -12.95
N GLU A 202 5.21 -23.60 -14.15
CA GLU A 202 4.02 -24.44 -14.41
C GLU A 202 3.88 -25.50 -13.29
N PRO A 203 2.65 -25.81 -12.85
CA PRO A 203 2.25 -25.94 -11.45
C PRO A 203 3.17 -26.85 -10.64
N ALA A 204 4.09 -26.24 -9.91
CA ALA A 204 4.59 -26.67 -8.62
C ALA A 204 5.67 -25.69 -8.16
N SER A 205 5.57 -25.28 -6.90
CA SER A 205 6.52 -24.52 -6.09
C SER A 205 6.66 -23.05 -6.46
N MET A 206 6.20 -22.17 -5.56
CA MET A 206 6.78 -20.86 -5.22
C MET A 206 5.77 -20.00 -4.43
N ALA A 207 6.20 -19.36 -3.33
CA ALA A 207 5.42 -18.32 -2.65
C ALA A 207 5.66 -16.96 -3.34
N LEU A 208 4.61 -16.35 -3.90
CA LEU A 208 4.68 -15.04 -4.52
C LEU A 208 3.77 -14.06 -3.79
N LEU A 209 4.38 -13.02 -3.21
CA LEU A 209 3.65 -11.93 -2.58
C LEU A 209 3.84 -10.63 -3.35
N VAL A 210 2.73 -10.08 -3.85
CA VAL A 210 2.68 -8.73 -4.44
C VAL A 210 1.98 -7.80 -3.46
N LEU A 211 2.74 -6.87 -2.89
CA LEU A 211 2.25 -5.81 -2.03
C LEU A 211 2.07 -4.54 -2.87
N GLY A 212 0.82 -4.14 -3.10
CA GLY A 212 0.46 -2.90 -3.80
C GLY A 212 -0.08 -1.87 -2.83
N ALA A 213 0.36 -0.62 -2.90
CA ALA A 213 -0.46 0.50 -2.42
C ALA A 213 -1.27 1.02 -3.61
N ALA A 214 -2.61 1.03 -3.46
CA ALA A 214 -3.63 1.69 -4.29
C ALA A 214 -4.48 0.86 -5.27
N GLY A 215 -5.71 1.37 -5.42
CA GLY A 215 -6.94 0.62 -5.59
C GLY A 215 -7.65 0.79 -6.92
N MET A 216 -8.23 -0.32 -7.36
CA MET A 216 -8.83 -0.49 -8.67
C MET A 216 -10.16 0.28 -8.81
N MET A 217 -10.16 1.42 -9.50
CA MET A 217 -11.38 1.95 -10.12
C MET A 217 -11.36 1.66 -11.63
N LEU A 218 -11.88 0.50 -12.00
CA LEU A 218 -12.09 0.09 -13.39
C LEU A 218 -13.19 0.95 -14.03
N ARG A 219 -12.84 2.11 -14.59
CA ARG A 219 -13.79 2.91 -15.38
C ARG A 219 -13.94 2.28 -16.76
N ARG A 220 -14.98 1.46 -16.94
CA ARG A 220 -15.45 1.07 -18.28
C ARG A 220 -15.84 2.34 -19.06
N ARG A 221 -15.46 2.35 -20.34
CA ARG A 221 -15.81 3.38 -21.33
C ARG A 221 -17.32 3.63 -21.37
#